data_AF-A0A847PTJ2-F1
#
_entry.id   AF-A0A847PTJ2-F1
#
_cell.length_a   1.000
_cell.length_b   1.000
_cell.length_c   1.000
_cell.angle_alpha   90.00
_cell.angle_beta   90.00
_cell.angle_gamma   90.00
#
_symmetry.space_group_name_H-M   'P 1'
#
loop_
_entity.id
_entity.type
_entity.pdbx_description
1 polymer ?
#
loop_
_entity_poly.entity_id
_entity_poly.type
_entity_poly.pdbx_seq_one_letter_code
_entity_poly.pdbx_strand_id
1 'polypeptide(L)'
;MTLEMQRLEEENNRIFIEAYGLQEEMTPEVPLSEITLTCNPHYRYANNKTEEELEVLLLTDTIKELISYAVGCMFGRYSPENEGLILANQGEKLADFKEKVPGASFLPDEDNIIPILDDEYYTDDIVNRFKEFLKLTFGAETLSENLDFIAGALSKKGEAPEKVIRNYFLKDFYSDHLKMYKKRPIYWLFTSSEKGKVFNALVYMHRYDKTTLAKMRIDYLLDFESKLDAHRPLLQKEIVQNSKNNGRAETELSKLNKKIEELVKYDELLQHKADQMIEIDLDDGVKVNYEKFEGLVGKI
;
A
#
# COMPACT_ATOMS: atom_id res chain seq x y z
N MET A 1 1.24 -1.33 27.33
CA MET A 1 0.96 -2.74 26.98
C MET A 1 2.13 -3.64 27.33
N THR A 2 3.35 -3.39 26.84
CA THR A 2 4.53 -4.25 27.12
C THR A 2 4.81 -4.46 28.60
N LEU A 3 4.90 -3.40 29.40
CA LEU A 3 5.16 -3.51 30.85
C LEU A 3 4.04 -4.25 31.60
N GLU A 4 2.79 -4.11 31.15
CA GLU A 4 1.68 -4.83 31.76
C GLU A 4 1.74 -6.32 31.41
N MET A 5 2.07 -6.66 30.17
CA MET A 5 2.27 -8.06 29.76
C MET A 5 3.45 -8.70 30.52
N GLN A 6 4.56 -7.99 30.66
CA GLN A 6 5.70 -8.41 31.46
C GLN A 6 5.27 -8.74 32.89
N ARG A 7 4.55 -7.82 33.55
CA ARG A 7 4.03 -8.04 34.92
C ARG A 7 3.15 -9.29 35.02
N LEU A 8 2.30 -9.55 34.02
CA LEU A 8 1.46 -10.75 33.98
C LEU A 8 2.27 -12.03 33.79
N GLU A 9 3.29 -12.00 32.93
CA GLU A 9 4.20 -13.14 32.72
C GLU A 9 5.04 -13.43 33.98
N GLU A 10 5.57 -12.40 34.63
CA GLU A 10 6.33 -12.52 35.88
C GLU A 10 5.46 -13.06 37.04
N GLU A 11 4.19 -12.65 37.11
CA GLU A 11 3.26 -13.17 38.11
C GLU A 11 2.92 -14.64 37.85
N ASN A 12 2.74 -15.04 36.59
CA ASN A 12 2.59 -16.45 36.24
C ASN A 12 3.82 -17.25 36.68
N ASN A 13 5.03 -16.76 36.37
CA ASN A 13 6.27 -17.41 36.79
C ASN A 13 6.36 -17.55 38.31
N ARG A 14 6.00 -16.50 39.07
CA ARG A 14 5.98 -16.55 40.53
C ARG A 14 5.05 -17.64 41.07
N ILE A 15 3.83 -17.72 40.53
CA ILE A 15 2.86 -18.76 40.92
C ILE A 15 3.41 -20.16 40.65
N PHE A 16 4.04 -20.39 39.50
CA PHE A 16 4.63 -21.68 39.17
C PHE A 16 5.86 -22.02 40.03
N ILE A 17 6.78 -21.07 40.21
CA ILE A 17 7.98 -21.25 41.03
C ILE A 17 7.58 -21.62 42.47
N GLU A 18 6.57 -20.94 43.03
CA GLU A 18 6.07 -21.26 44.37
C GLU A 18 5.42 -22.64 44.44
N ALA A 19 4.57 -22.99 43.46
CA ALA A 19 3.88 -24.27 43.42
C ALA A 19 4.83 -25.48 43.32
N TYR A 20 5.98 -25.31 42.66
CA TYR A 20 6.97 -26.37 42.46
C TYR A 20 8.16 -26.31 43.43
N GLY A 21 8.26 -25.30 44.29
CA GLY A 21 9.38 -25.16 45.24
C GLY A 21 10.73 -24.85 44.58
N LEU A 22 10.73 -24.10 43.47
CA LEU A 22 11.90 -23.82 42.63
C LEU A 22 12.57 -22.46 42.92
N GLN A 23 12.31 -21.84 44.08
CA GLN A 23 12.75 -20.48 44.40
C GLN A 23 14.28 -20.29 44.37
N GLU A 24 15.04 -21.36 44.62
CA GLU A 24 16.52 -21.33 44.60
C GLU A 24 17.10 -21.61 43.20
N GLU A 25 16.30 -22.09 42.25
CA GLU A 25 16.74 -22.48 40.90
C GLU A 25 16.31 -21.50 39.82
N MET A 26 15.18 -20.81 40.01
CA MET A 26 14.58 -19.93 39.00
C MET A 26 14.14 -18.60 39.60
N THR A 27 14.15 -17.57 38.77
CA THR A 27 13.66 -16.24 39.13
C THR A 27 12.44 -15.89 38.25
N PRO A 28 11.46 -15.14 38.78
CA PRO A 28 10.24 -14.85 38.04
C PRO A 28 10.40 -13.81 36.92
N GLU A 29 11.46 -12.99 36.96
CA GLU A 29 11.66 -11.84 36.07
C GLU A 29 11.79 -12.24 34.60
N VAL A 30 11.15 -11.48 33.72
CA VAL A 30 11.18 -11.72 32.27
C VAL A 30 11.80 -10.51 31.57
N PRO A 31 12.90 -10.67 30.79
CA PRO A 31 13.47 -9.57 30.04
C PRO A 31 12.49 -8.98 29.02
N LEU A 32 12.50 -7.66 28.81
CA LEU A 32 11.66 -7.02 27.79
C LEU A 32 11.88 -7.60 26.39
N SER A 33 13.09 -8.08 26.08
CA SER A 33 13.39 -8.73 24.80
C SER A 33 12.68 -10.08 24.60
N GLU A 34 12.03 -10.63 25.62
CA GLU A 34 11.29 -11.90 25.54
C GLU A 34 9.77 -11.68 25.46
N ILE A 35 9.28 -10.47 25.73
CA ILE A 35 7.86 -10.14 25.64
C ILE A 35 7.43 -10.03 24.17
N THR A 36 6.77 -11.08 23.67
CA THR A 36 6.57 -11.30 22.22
C THR A 36 5.53 -10.42 21.52
N LEU A 37 5.09 -9.33 22.16
CA LEU A 37 4.13 -8.39 21.57
C LEU A 37 4.72 -7.67 20.35
N THR A 38 3.93 -7.51 19.28
CA THR A 38 4.37 -6.81 18.05
C THR A 38 4.60 -5.30 18.26
N CYS A 39 4.00 -4.72 19.30
CA CYS A 39 4.25 -3.34 19.72
C CYS A 39 5.46 -3.20 20.65
N ASN A 40 6.11 -4.29 21.02
CA ASN A 40 7.30 -4.25 21.86
C ASN A 40 8.56 -4.12 21.00
N PRO A 41 9.23 -2.95 21.00
CA PRO A 41 10.39 -2.74 20.16
C PRO A 41 11.59 -3.60 20.58
N HIS A 42 11.73 -3.92 21.87
CA HIS A 42 12.83 -4.75 22.38
C HIS A 42 12.77 -6.19 21.88
N TYR A 43 11.57 -6.72 21.63
CA TYR A 43 11.39 -8.04 21.03
C TYR A 43 11.45 -7.97 19.50
N ARG A 44 10.72 -7.00 18.93
CA ARG A 44 10.55 -6.88 17.48
C ARG A 44 11.85 -6.55 16.75
N TYR A 45 12.70 -5.72 17.35
CA TYR A 45 13.96 -5.29 16.77
C TYR A 45 15.12 -5.89 17.56
N ALA A 46 16.04 -6.56 16.85
CA ALA A 46 17.14 -7.30 17.45
C ALA A 46 17.90 -6.51 18.54
N ASN A 47 18.24 -7.21 19.63
CA ASN A 47 19.11 -6.75 20.72
C ASN A 47 20.43 -6.23 20.14
N ASN A 48 20.66 -4.91 20.22
CA ASN A 48 21.90 -4.13 19.98
C ASN A 48 21.60 -2.69 19.49
N LYS A 49 20.40 -2.16 19.74
CA LYS A 49 20.01 -0.78 19.38
C LYS A 49 19.79 0.04 20.63
N THR A 50 19.99 1.35 20.53
CA THR A 50 19.61 2.27 21.61
C THR A 50 18.10 2.44 21.68
N GLU A 51 17.60 2.96 22.80
CA GLU A 51 16.17 3.22 22.97
C GLU A 51 15.64 4.17 21.88
N GLU A 52 16.40 5.20 21.54
CA GLU A 52 16.02 6.16 20.50
C GLU A 52 15.95 5.52 19.11
N GLU A 53 16.85 4.58 18.82
CA GLU A 53 16.80 3.82 17.56
C GLU A 53 15.59 2.89 17.51
N LEU A 54 15.26 2.26 18.64
CA LEU A 54 14.10 1.39 18.80
C LEU A 54 12.78 2.17 18.61
N GLU A 55 12.67 3.35 19.21
CA GLU A 55 11.50 4.24 19.06
C GLU A 55 11.30 4.68 17.62
N VAL A 56 12.38 5.07 16.92
CA VAL A 56 12.31 5.48 15.51
C VAL A 56 11.85 4.34 14.61
N LEU A 57 12.34 3.12 14.85
CA LEU A 57 11.93 1.94 14.09
C LEU A 57 10.46 1.59 14.35
N LEU A 58 10.05 1.60 15.63
CA LEU A 58 8.67 1.32 16.02
C LEU A 58 7.70 2.33 15.41
N LEU A 59 8.04 3.63 15.48
CA LEU A 59 7.25 4.69 14.87
C LEU A 59 7.09 4.46 13.37
N THR A 60 8.20 4.22 12.67
CA THR A 60 8.21 4.00 11.22
C THR A 60 7.32 2.82 10.82
N ASP A 61 7.47 1.68 11.49
CA ASP A 61 6.68 0.49 11.22
C ASP A 61 5.19 0.67 11.58
N THR A 62 4.90 1.36 12.68
CA THR A 62 3.52 1.67 13.08
C THR A 62 2.81 2.54 12.03
N ILE A 63 3.52 3.52 11.46
CA ILE A 63 2.99 4.33 10.35
C ILE A 63 2.76 3.48 9.09
N LYS A 64 3.66 2.54 8.77
CA LYS A 64 3.46 1.63 7.64
C LYS A 64 2.28 0.69 7.85
N GLU A 65 2.08 0.21 9.09
CA GLU A 65 0.92 -0.60 9.47
C GLU A 65 -0.38 0.19 9.37
N LEU A 66 -0.40 1.47 9.78
CA LEU A 66 -1.53 2.37 9.58
C LEU A 66 -1.85 2.54 8.09
N ILE A 67 -0.84 2.75 7.24
CA ILE A 67 -1.03 2.86 5.79
C ILE A 67 -1.57 1.55 5.20
N SER A 68 -1.04 0.39 5.61
CA SER A 68 -1.53 -0.92 5.18
C SER A 68 -2.99 -1.15 5.59
N TYR A 69 -3.36 -0.74 6.80
CA TYR A 69 -4.75 -0.77 7.28
C TYR A 69 -5.65 0.16 6.47
N ALA A 70 -5.20 1.39 6.19
CA ALA A 70 -5.93 2.33 5.35
C ALA A 70 -6.17 1.76 3.95
N VAL A 71 -5.16 1.16 3.31
CA VAL A 71 -5.32 0.48 2.01
C VAL A 71 -6.31 -0.69 2.12
N GLY A 72 -6.31 -1.44 3.23
CA GLY A 72 -7.33 -2.44 3.49
C GLY A 72 -8.75 -1.88 3.60
N CYS A 73 -8.92 -0.69 4.18
CA CYS A 73 -10.19 0.02 4.18
C CYS A 73 -10.55 0.51 2.76
N MET A 74 -9.59 0.98 1.97
CA MET A 74 -9.81 1.39 0.59
C MET A 74 -10.32 0.25 -0.27
N PHE A 75 -9.88 -0.99 -0.02
CA PHE A 75 -10.39 -2.17 -0.73
C PHE A 75 -11.62 -2.80 -0.06
N GLY A 76 -12.01 -2.34 1.13
CA GLY A 76 -13.18 -2.82 1.87
C GLY A 76 -12.91 -4.09 2.65
N ARG A 77 -11.65 -4.51 2.78
CA ARG A 77 -11.26 -5.62 3.65
C ARG A 77 -11.52 -5.31 5.11
N TYR A 78 -11.41 -4.05 5.48
CA TYR A 78 -11.68 -3.50 6.81
C TYR A 78 -12.61 -2.28 6.72
N SER A 79 -13.14 -1.84 7.86
CA SER A 79 -13.82 -0.56 8.00
C SER A 79 -13.38 0.12 9.30
N PRO A 80 -13.15 1.45 9.33
CA PRO A 80 -12.97 2.18 10.59
C PRO A 80 -14.19 2.11 11.52
N GLU A 81 -15.37 1.81 10.97
CA GLU A 81 -16.66 1.85 11.66
C GLU A 81 -17.20 0.45 12.00
N ASN A 82 -16.48 -0.63 11.65
CA ASN A 82 -16.90 -2.00 11.95
C ASN A 82 -15.68 -2.90 12.20
N GLU A 83 -15.71 -3.68 13.28
CA GLU A 83 -14.63 -4.56 13.69
C GLU A 83 -14.54 -5.82 12.81
N GLY A 84 -13.30 -6.28 12.56
CA GLY A 84 -13.05 -7.52 11.84
C GLY A 84 -12.98 -7.39 10.33
N LEU A 85 -13.03 -8.53 9.63
CA LEU A 85 -12.95 -8.60 8.17
C LEU A 85 -14.32 -8.35 7.55
N ILE A 86 -14.39 -7.45 6.58
CA ILE A 86 -15.65 -7.10 5.89
C ILE A 86 -15.73 -7.79 4.53
N LEU A 87 -14.87 -7.42 3.57
CA LEU A 87 -14.72 -8.12 2.28
C LEU A 87 -13.49 -9.03 2.31
N ALA A 88 -13.71 -10.33 2.42
CA ALA A 88 -12.66 -11.33 2.52
C ALA A 88 -12.99 -12.65 1.80
N ASN A 89 -14.10 -12.71 1.04
CA ASN A 89 -14.48 -13.87 0.24
C ASN A 89 -14.44 -13.55 -1.25
N GLN A 90 -14.25 -14.58 -2.07
CA GLN A 90 -14.18 -14.44 -3.53
C GLN A 90 -15.47 -13.85 -4.10
N GLY A 91 -15.33 -12.81 -4.91
CA GLY A 91 -16.43 -12.23 -5.69
C GLY A 91 -17.30 -11.25 -4.91
N GLU A 92 -16.97 -10.94 -3.65
CA GLU A 92 -17.62 -9.88 -2.90
C GLU A 92 -17.36 -8.50 -3.53
N LYS A 93 -18.37 -7.63 -3.47
CA LYS A 93 -18.40 -6.32 -4.13
C LYS A 93 -18.79 -5.21 -3.15
N LEU A 94 -18.83 -3.99 -3.66
CA LEU A 94 -19.28 -2.82 -2.90
C LEU A 94 -20.70 -2.99 -2.32
N ALA A 95 -21.59 -3.71 -3.00
CA ALA A 95 -22.94 -4.00 -2.50
C ALA A 95 -22.89 -4.81 -1.19
N ASP A 96 -22.07 -5.86 -1.15
CA ASP A 96 -21.87 -6.69 0.04
C ASP A 96 -21.25 -5.88 1.20
N PHE A 97 -20.35 -4.94 0.89
CA PHE A 97 -19.79 -4.03 1.91
C PHE A 97 -20.88 -3.16 2.53
N LYS A 98 -21.74 -2.56 1.71
CA LYS A 98 -22.84 -1.69 2.17
C LYS A 98 -23.87 -2.45 2.99
N GLU A 99 -24.06 -3.74 2.74
CA GLU A 99 -24.90 -4.60 3.57
C GLU A 99 -24.27 -4.87 4.94
N LYS A 100 -22.97 -5.18 4.97
CA LYS A 100 -22.23 -5.48 6.21
C LYS A 100 -21.91 -4.24 7.06
N VAL A 101 -21.78 -3.07 6.43
CA VAL A 101 -21.49 -1.78 7.08
C VAL A 101 -22.50 -0.74 6.58
N PRO A 102 -23.77 -0.83 7.02
CA PRO A 102 -24.80 0.07 6.55
C PRO A 102 -24.52 1.50 7.01
N GLY A 103 -24.55 2.45 6.07
CA GLY A 103 -24.29 3.86 6.35
C GLY A 103 -22.82 4.23 6.52
N ALA A 104 -21.89 3.38 6.08
CA ALA A 104 -20.45 3.65 6.16
C ALA A 104 -20.06 5.01 5.57
N SER A 105 -19.25 5.76 6.32
CA SER A 105 -18.72 7.06 5.93
C SER A 105 -17.54 6.93 4.95
N PHE A 106 -16.82 5.80 4.99
CA PHE A 106 -15.74 5.48 4.06
C PHE A 106 -16.09 4.23 3.25
N LEU A 107 -16.45 4.44 1.99
CA LEU A 107 -16.75 3.35 1.08
C LEU A 107 -15.47 2.84 0.41
N PRO A 108 -15.34 1.52 0.21
CA PRO A 108 -14.25 0.99 -0.56
C PRO A 108 -14.37 1.40 -2.02
N ASP A 109 -13.24 1.32 -2.71
CA ASP A 109 -13.13 1.54 -4.13
C ASP A 109 -14.12 0.67 -4.90
N GLU A 110 -14.85 1.27 -5.84
CA GLU A 110 -16.03 0.65 -6.45
C GLU A 110 -15.62 -0.51 -7.35
N ASP A 111 -14.64 -0.29 -8.23
CA ASP A 111 -14.22 -1.25 -9.24
C ASP A 111 -13.00 -2.07 -8.85
N ASN A 112 -12.46 -1.82 -7.64
CA ASN A 112 -11.35 -2.56 -7.05
C ASN A 112 -9.99 -2.26 -7.71
N ILE A 113 -9.84 -1.08 -8.33
CA ILE A 113 -8.63 -0.64 -9.03
C ILE A 113 -8.20 0.72 -8.48
N ILE A 114 -7.12 0.73 -7.68
CA ILE A 114 -6.60 1.98 -7.11
C ILE A 114 -5.30 2.37 -7.82
N PRO A 115 -5.27 3.46 -8.61
CA PRO A 115 -4.07 3.88 -9.32
C PRO A 115 -2.99 4.45 -8.37
N ILE A 116 -1.74 4.13 -8.67
CA ILE A 116 -0.54 4.63 -8.00
C ILE A 116 0.38 5.25 -9.05
N LEU A 117 0.21 6.54 -9.28
CA LEU A 117 0.96 7.30 -10.29
C LEU A 117 1.88 8.34 -9.67
N ASP A 118 2.79 8.86 -10.48
CA ASP A 118 3.83 9.82 -10.06
C ASP A 118 3.30 11.22 -9.76
N ASP A 119 2.05 11.49 -10.13
CA ASP A 119 1.33 12.71 -9.82
C ASP A 119 -0.18 12.42 -9.65
N GLU A 120 -0.95 13.46 -9.33
CA GLU A 120 -2.40 13.40 -9.17
C GLU A 120 -3.12 13.48 -10.54
N TYR A 121 -3.42 12.32 -11.13
CA TYR A 121 -4.19 12.22 -12.38
C TYR A 121 -5.66 11.83 -12.15
N TYR A 122 -5.99 11.38 -10.94
CA TYR A 122 -7.30 10.84 -10.57
C TYR A 122 -7.68 11.28 -9.16
N THR A 123 -8.97 11.54 -8.94
CA THR A 123 -9.48 11.96 -7.62
C THR A 123 -9.53 10.80 -6.61
N ASP A 124 -9.64 9.57 -7.11
CA ASP A 124 -9.66 8.33 -6.36
C ASP A 124 -8.28 7.63 -6.32
N ASP A 125 -7.20 8.36 -6.61
CA ASP A 125 -5.85 7.81 -6.48
C ASP A 125 -5.50 7.44 -5.03
N ILE A 126 -4.48 6.60 -4.86
CA ILE A 126 -4.14 6.07 -3.54
C ILE A 126 -3.83 7.15 -2.49
N VAL A 127 -3.28 8.29 -2.90
CA VAL A 127 -2.89 9.37 -1.98
C VAL A 127 -4.12 10.16 -1.54
N ASN A 128 -5.01 10.48 -2.47
CA ASN A 128 -6.27 11.15 -2.16
C ASN A 128 -7.17 10.25 -1.31
N ARG A 129 -7.29 8.96 -1.62
CA ARG A 129 -7.99 8.01 -0.76
C ARG A 129 -7.37 7.92 0.63
N PHE A 130 -6.05 8.01 0.74
CA PHE A 130 -5.37 8.05 2.05
C PHE A 130 -5.68 9.35 2.81
N LYS A 131 -5.72 10.51 2.14
CA LYS A 131 -6.15 11.78 2.76
C LYS A 131 -7.58 11.69 3.25
N GLU A 132 -8.51 11.14 2.47
CA GLU A 132 -9.91 10.95 2.89
C GLU A 132 -10.03 10.02 4.10
N PHE A 133 -9.24 8.94 4.13
CA PHE A 133 -9.16 8.07 5.30
C PHE A 133 -8.68 8.85 6.53
N LEU A 134 -7.61 9.63 6.44
CA LEU A 134 -7.08 10.43 7.55
C LEU A 134 -8.10 11.47 8.04
N LYS A 135 -8.81 12.15 7.12
CA LYS A 135 -9.86 13.10 7.48
C LYS A 135 -10.98 12.44 8.28
N LEU A 136 -11.37 11.22 7.90
CA LEU A 136 -12.38 10.48 8.63
C LEU A 136 -11.90 10.05 10.02
N THR A 137 -10.68 9.51 10.12
CA THR A 137 -10.20 8.91 11.38
C THR A 137 -9.66 9.91 12.39
N PHE A 138 -9.08 11.02 11.92
CA PHE A 138 -8.38 11.99 12.77
C PHE A 138 -8.94 13.42 12.68
N GLY A 139 -9.96 13.64 11.85
CA GLY A 139 -10.54 14.97 11.60
C GLY A 139 -9.89 15.67 10.40
N ALA A 140 -10.68 16.47 9.68
CA ALA A 140 -10.20 17.17 8.49
C ALA A 140 -9.25 18.33 8.83
N GLU A 141 -9.41 18.92 10.01
CA GLU A 141 -8.61 20.01 10.56
C GLU A 141 -7.18 19.60 10.89
N THR A 142 -6.94 18.32 11.20
CA THR A 142 -5.60 17.80 11.53
C THR A 142 -4.86 17.24 10.32
N LEU A 143 -5.47 17.27 9.12
CA LEU A 143 -4.91 16.62 7.93
C LEU A 143 -3.48 17.06 7.62
N SER A 144 -3.18 18.35 7.68
CA SER A 144 -1.84 18.86 7.40
C SER A 144 -0.81 18.30 8.39
N GLU A 145 -1.13 18.34 9.68
CA GLU A 145 -0.27 17.83 10.76
C GLU A 145 -0.07 16.31 10.62
N ASN A 146 -1.12 15.57 10.30
CA ASN A 146 -1.04 14.12 10.07
C ASN A 146 -0.13 13.79 8.89
N LEU A 147 -0.25 14.52 7.77
CA LEU A 147 0.60 14.32 6.60
C LEU A 147 2.07 14.63 6.93
N ASP A 148 2.34 15.74 7.63
CA ASP A 148 3.69 16.11 8.08
C ASP A 148 4.30 15.03 8.98
N PHE A 149 3.54 14.54 9.97
CA PHE A 149 3.97 13.50 10.89
C PHE A 149 4.27 12.18 10.18
N ILE A 150 3.35 11.73 9.32
CA ILE A 150 3.50 10.50 8.53
C ILE A 150 4.72 10.62 7.60
N ALA A 151 4.87 11.74 6.91
CA ALA A 151 6.01 11.97 6.02
C ALA A 151 7.33 11.95 6.79
N GLY A 152 7.40 12.57 7.97
CA GLY A 152 8.59 12.57 8.82
C GLY A 152 8.98 11.18 9.32
N ALA A 153 8.00 10.30 9.55
CA ALA A 153 8.23 8.90 9.90
C ALA A 153 8.73 8.07 8.70
N LEU A 154 8.20 8.34 7.49
CA LEU A 154 8.57 7.59 6.28
C LEU A 154 9.93 8.01 5.69
N SER A 155 10.28 9.30 5.80
CA SER A 155 11.49 9.85 5.18
C SER A 155 12.02 11.05 5.96
N LYS A 156 13.33 11.05 6.21
CA LYS A 156 14.04 12.20 6.79
C LYS A 156 14.45 13.25 5.75
N LYS A 157 14.01 13.11 4.49
CA LYS A 157 14.29 14.08 3.42
C LYS A 157 13.32 15.25 3.55
N GLY A 158 13.82 16.49 3.42
CA GLY A 158 13.01 17.71 3.43
C GLY A 158 12.17 17.93 2.16
N GLU A 159 11.42 16.91 1.75
CA GLU A 159 10.46 16.96 0.64
C GLU A 159 9.05 17.29 1.16
N ALA A 160 8.17 17.75 0.28
CA ALA A 160 6.77 17.99 0.65
C ALA A 160 6.10 16.69 1.15
N PRO A 161 5.24 16.73 2.20
CA PRO A 161 4.68 15.54 2.82
C PRO A 161 3.96 14.61 1.85
N GLU A 162 3.10 15.17 1.00
CA GLU A 162 2.36 14.41 0.00
C GLU A 162 3.29 13.71 -0.99
N LYS A 163 4.40 14.35 -1.36
CA LYS A 163 5.41 13.76 -2.23
C LYS A 163 6.13 12.59 -1.56
N VAL A 164 6.42 12.70 -0.26
CA VAL A 164 7.00 11.60 0.52
C VAL A 164 6.05 10.40 0.56
N ILE A 165 4.77 10.64 0.86
CA ILE A 165 3.75 9.59 0.91
C ILE A 165 3.52 8.96 -0.47
N ARG A 166 3.41 9.77 -1.53
CA ARG A 166 3.31 9.27 -2.91
C ARG A 166 4.51 8.41 -3.30
N ASN A 167 5.72 8.85 -2.96
CA ASN A 167 6.94 8.07 -3.18
C ASN A 167 6.93 6.74 -2.43
N TYR A 168 6.45 6.73 -1.18
CA TYR A 168 6.31 5.50 -0.40
C TYR A 168 5.38 4.50 -1.10
N PHE A 169 4.20 4.94 -1.57
CA PHE A 169 3.30 4.07 -2.32
C PHE A 169 3.92 3.53 -3.63
N LEU A 170 4.64 4.35 -4.38
CA LEU A 170 5.27 3.95 -5.66
C LEU A 170 6.44 2.97 -5.49
N LYS A 171 7.22 3.11 -4.41
CA LYS A 171 8.54 2.46 -4.30
C LYS A 171 8.60 1.40 -3.22
N ASP A 172 7.99 1.66 -2.07
CA ASP A 172 8.28 0.93 -0.84
C ASP A 172 7.08 0.11 -0.35
N PHE A 173 5.85 0.63 -0.49
CA PHE A 173 4.62 0.01 0.01
C PHE A 173 4.50 -1.45 -0.44
N TYR A 174 4.66 -1.73 -1.74
CA TYR A 174 4.51 -3.09 -2.25
C TYR A 174 5.58 -4.03 -1.71
N SER A 175 6.82 -3.57 -1.53
CA SER A 175 7.90 -4.37 -0.93
C SER A 175 7.57 -4.74 0.52
N ASP A 176 7.05 -3.79 1.29
CA ASP A 176 6.64 -4.04 2.67
C ASP A 176 5.41 -4.97 2.75
N HIS A 177 4.46 -4.80 1.83
CA HIS A 177 3.32 -5.71 1.67
C HIS A 177 3.76 -7.14 1.32
N LEU A 178 4.71 -7.32 0.41
CA LEU A 178 5.26 -8.64 0.08
C LEU A 178 5.92 -9.32 1.29
N LYS A 179 6.64 -8.56 2.13
CA LYS A 179 7.23 -9.09 3.37
C LYS A 179 6.16 -9.54 4.35
N MET A 180 5.15 -8.69 4.59
CA MET A 180 4.03 -8.97 5.49
C MET A 180 3.32 -10.28 5.11
N TYR A 181 3.08 -10.48 3.81
CA TYR A 181 2.39 -11.66 3.30
C TYR A 181 3.32 -12.80 2.88
N LYS A 182 4.59 -12.79 3.26
CA LYS A 182 5.58 -13.86 2.95
C LYS A 182 5.55 -14.24 1.46
N LYS A 183 5.59 -13.25 0.56
CA LYS A 183 5.52 -13.39 -0.91
C LYS A 183 4.25 -14.07 -1.42
N ARG A 184 3.13 -13.84 -0.74
CA ARG A 184 1.77 -14.27 -1.14
C ARG A 184 0.80 -13.09 -0.98
N PRO A 185 1.06 -11.97 -1.68
CA PRO A 185 0.33 -10.72 -1.46
C PRO A 185 -1.16 -10.87 -1.79
N ILE A 186 -2.00 -10.17 -1.04
CA ILE A 186 -3.44 -10.11 -1.31
C ILE A 186 -3.85 -8.90 -2.16
N TYR A 187 -3.15 -7.78 -2.05
CA TYR A 187 -3.19 -6.68 -3.02
C TYR A 187 -2.14 -6.94 -4.08
N TRP A 188 -2.54 -7.05 -5.33
CA TRP A 188 -1.66 -7.30 -6.46
C TRP A 188 -1.32 -5.99 -7.16
N LEU A 189 -0.04 -5.75 -7.36
CA LEU A 189 0.47 -4.58 -8.06
C LEU A 189 0.56 -4.89 -9.55
N PHE A 190 -0.37 -4.35 -10.32
CA PHE A 190 -0.27 -4.25 -11.77
C PHE A 190 0.67 -3.09 -12.08
N THR A 191 1.73 -3.33 -12.86
CA THR A 191 2.78 -2.33 -13.12
C THR A 191 3.34 -2.49 -14.53
N SER A 192 3.53 -1.36 -15.23
CA SER A 192 4.01 -1.35 -16.61
C SER A 192 5.43 -1.89 -16.76
N SER A 193 6.28 -1.67 -15.75
CA SER A 193 7.61 -2.29 -15.66
C SER A 193 8.23 -2.11 -14.28
N GLU A 194 9.16 -2.99 -13.90
CA GLU A 194 9.92 -2.87 -12.65
C GLU A 194 10.82 -1.62 -12.58
N LYS A 195 11.27 -1.13 -13.74
CA LYS A 195 12.24 -0.02 -13.83
C LYS A 195 11.56 1.33 -14.06
N GLY A 196 10.58 1.38 -14.96
CA GLY A 196 9.89 2.60 -15.33
C GLY A 196 8.71 2.92 -14.41
N LYS A 197 7.92 1.90 -14.04
CA LYS A 197 6.74 2.04 -13.16
C LYS A 197 5.84 3.21 -13.57
N VAL A 198 5.66 3.40 -14.88
CA VAL A 198 4.92 4.55 -15.43
C VAL A 198 3.44 4.43 -15.10
N PHE A 199 2.87 3.24 -15.29
CA PHE A 199 1.54 2.90 -14.80
C PHE A 199 1.66 1.91 -13.65
N ASN A 200 0.97 2.18 -12.55
CA ASN A 200 0.77 1.20 -11.50
C ASN A 200 -0.66 1.29 -10.97
N ALA A 201 -1.23 0.14 -10.62
CA ALA A 201 -2.50 0.05 -9.93
C ALA A 201 -2.48 -1.13 -8.95
N LEU A 202 -3.14 -0.97 -7.80
CA LEU A 202 -3.40 -2.06 -6.89
C LEU A 202 -4.79 -2.65 -7.15
N VAL A 203 -4.87 -3.97 -7.06
CA VAL A 203 -6.12 -4.72 -7.14
C VAL A 203 -6.17 -5.69 -5.96
N TYR A 204 -7.29 -5.73 -5.23
CA TYR A 204 -7.45 -6.73 -4.16
C TYR A 204 -7.95 -8.05 -4.73
N MET A 205 -7.18 -9.13 -4.55
CA MET A 205 -7.45 -10.41 -5.19
C MET A 205 -8.82 -11.02 -4.84
N HIS A 206 -9.36 -10.78 -3.64
CA HIS A 206 -10.65 -11.37 -3.25
C HIS A 206 -11.82 -10.75 -4.00
N ARG A 207 -11.64 -9.52 -4.48
CA ARG A 207 -12.61 -8.76 -5.28
C ARG A 207 -12.28 -8.76 -6.77
N TYR A 208 -11.25 -9.50 -7.20
CA TYR A 208 -10.90 -9.61 -8.61
C TYR A 208 -12.02 -10.31 -9.38
N ASP A 209 -12.34 -9.80 -10.56
CA ASP A 209 -13.27 -10.43 -11.49
C ASP A 209 -12.71 -10.44 -12.92
N LYS A 210 -13.26 -11.28 -13.80
CA LYS A 210 -12.75 -11.45 -15.17
C LYS A 210 -12.77 -10.17 -16.02
N THR A 211 -13.55 -9.16 -15.63
CA THR A 211 -13.62 -7.86 -16.30
C THR A 211 -12.63 -6.84 -15.75
N THR A 212 -11.96 -7.12 -14.62
CA THR A 212 -11.02 -6.19 -13.97
C THR A 212 -9.91 -5.72 -14.91
N LEU A 213 -9.34 -6.60 -15.74
CA LEU A 213 -8.30 -6.19 -16.70
C LEU A 213 -8.83 -5.27 -17.80
N ALA A 214 -10.05 -5.55 -18.30
CA ALA A 214 -10.67 -4.73 -19.32
C ALA A 214 -11.01 -3.33 -18.79
N LYS A 215 -11.55 -3.24 -17.57
CA LYS A 215 -11.79 -1.96 -16.87
C LYS A 215 -10.49 -1.20 -16.63
N MET A 216 -9.47 -1.87 -16.07
CA MET A 216 -8.15 -1.26 -15.86
C MET A 216 -7.57 -0.67 -17.13
N ARG A 217 -7.72 -1.37 -18.25
CA ARG A 217 -7.26 -0.90 -19.55
C ARG A 217 -8.03 0.35 -20.01
N ILE A 218 -9.35 0.27 -20.03
CA ILE A 218 -10.21 1.30 -20.62
C ILE A 218 -10.28 2.55 -19.75
N ASP A 219 -10.56 2.37 -18.46
CA ASP A 219 -10.90 3.45 -17.55
C ASP A 219 -9.66 4.12 -16.95
N TYR A 220 -8.51 3.43 -16.94
CA TYR A 220 -7.28 3.94 -16.33
C TYR A 220 -6.08 4.01 -17.29
N LEU A 221 -5.72 2.93 -17.97
CA LEU A 221 -4.49 2.92 -18.78
C LEU A 221 -4.61 3.84 -20.02
N LEU A 222 -5.66 3.66 -20.83
CA LEU A 222 -5.87 4.45 -22.04
C LEU A 222 -6.19 5.92 -21.73
N ASP A 223 -6.96 6.17 -20.66
CA ASP A 223 -7.19 7.54 -20.17
C ASP A 223 -5.88 8.21 -19.73
N PHE A 224 -5.04 7.49 -18.99
CA PHE A 224 -3.75 8.00 -18.55
C PHE A 224 -2.80 8.27 -19.73
N GLU A 225 -2.74 7.36 -20.71
CA GLU A 225 -1.97 7.57 -21.94
C GLU A 225 -2.47 8.82 -22.68
N SER A 226 -3.78 9.00 -22.82
CA SER A 226 -4.37 10.18 -23.47
C SER A 226 -4.02 11.48 -22.74
N LYS A 227 -4.08 11.48 -21.40
CA LYS A 227 -3.65 12.61 -20.56
C LYS A 227 -2.18 12.95 -20.80
N LEU A 228 -1.30 11.96 -20.86
CA LEU A 228 0.12 12.19 -21.16
C LEU A 228 0.33 12.69 -22.60
N ASP A 229 -0.36 12.11 -23.57
CA ASP A 229 -0.23 12.49 -24.99
C ASP A 229 -0.67 13.94 -25.23
N ALA A 230 -1.70 14.41 -24.51
CA ALA A 230 -2.17 15.80 -24.55
C ALA A 230 -1.09 16.83 -24.12
N HIS A 231 -0.07 16.42 -23.36
CA HIS A 231 1.05 17.30 -22.98
C HIS A 231 2.09 17.44 -24.10
N ARG A 232 2.12 16.50 -25.06
CA ARG A 232 3.13 16.47 -26.12
C ARG A 232 3.10 17.73 -27.01
N PRO A 233 1.94 18.20 -27.52
CA PRO A 233 1.89 19.40 -28.36
C PRO A 233 2.33 20.67 -27.62
N LEU A 234 2.09 20.75 -26.30
CA LEU A 234 2.48 21.89 -25.48
C LEU A 234 4.02 22.00 -25.40
N LEU A 235 4.70 20.89 -25.09
CA LEU A 235 6.15 20.83 -25.05
C LEU A 235 6.77 21.09 -26.43
N GLN A 236 6.20 20.53 -27.50
CA GLN A 236 6.65 20.78 -28.87
C GLN A 236 6.54 22.26 -29.24
N LYS A 237 5.42 22.91 -28.88
CA LYS A 237 5.23 24.34 -29.11
C LYS A 237 6.24 25.18 -28.33
N GLU A 238 6.50 24.84 -27.07
CA GLU A 238 7.50 25.53 -26.24
C GLU A 238 8.91 25.43 -26.86
N ILE A 239 9.29 24.26 -27.36
CA ILE A 239 10.58 24.05 -28.04
C ILE A 239 10.73 24.95 -29.27
N VAL A 240 9.68 25.04 -30.09
CA VAL A 240 9.67 25.89 -31.29
C VAL A 240 9.74 27.37 -30.91
N GLN A 241 8.95 27.81 -29.92
CA GLN A 241 8.85 29.22 -29.51
C GLN A 241 10.09 29.73 -28.75
N ASN A 242 10.78 28.87 -28.00
CA ASN A 242 11.95 29.22 -27.19
C ASN A 242 13.25 28.61 -27.71
N SER A 243 13.52 28.73 -29.01
CA SER A 243 14.58 27.98 -29.71
C SER A 243 16.02 28.21 -29.19
N LYS A 244 16.26 29.26 -28.39
CA LYS A 244 17.57 29.53 -27.76
C LYS A 244 17.74 28.92 -26.36
N ASN A 245 16.65 28.49 -25.70
CA ASN A 245 16.61 27.99 -24.32
C ASN A 245 15.62 26.82 -24.16
N ASN A 246 15.55 25.92 -25.15
CA ASN A 246 14.56 24.84 -25.21
C ASN A 246 14.99 23.52 -24.53
N GLY A 247 16.25 23.40 -24.08
CA GLY A 247 16.80 22.12 -23.59
C GLY A 247 16.03 21.45 -22.44
N ARG A 248 15.36 22.23 -21.58
CA ARG A 248 14.46 21.69 -20.55
C ARG A 248 13.23 21.04 -21.18
N ALA A 249 12.55 21.74 -22.09
CA ALA A 249 11.37 21.23 -22.77
C ALA A 249 11.70 20.01 -23.66
N GLU A 250 12.87 19.99 -24.31
CA GLU A 250 13.37 18.82 -25.05
C GLU A 250 13.59 17.60 -24.14
N THR A 251 14.16 17.82 -22.95
CA THR A 251 14.37 16.77 -21.95
C THR A 251 13.05 16.20 -21.44
N GLU A 252 12.10 17.07 -21.10
CA GLU A 252 10.77 16.64 -20.64
C GLU A 252 9.99 15.93 -21.76
N LEU A 253 10.07 16.40 -23.00
CA LEU A 253 9.48 15.72 -24.17
C LEU A 253 10.09 14.33 -24.37
N SER A 254 11.41 14.19 -24.22
CA SER A 254 12.11 12.91 -24.30
C SER A 254 11.63 11.94 -23.20
N LYS A 255 11.48 12.42 -21.95
CA LYS A 255 10.93 11.61 -20.85
C LYS A 255 9.48 11.20 -21.10
N LEU A 256 8.64 12.14 -21.56
CA LEU A 256 7.24 11.89 -21.88
C LEU A 256 7.10 10.82 -22.97
N ASN A 257 7.89 10.91 -24.04
CA ASN A 257 7.86 9.90 -25.10
C ASN A 257 8.29 8.52 -24.60
N LYS A 258 9.27 8.42 -23.70
CA LYS A 258 9.66 7.14 -23.07
C LYS A 258 8.53 6.57 -22.20
N LYS A 259 7.83 7.43 -21.45
CA LYS A 259 6.66 7.02 -20.66
C LYS A 259 5.59 6.43 -21.57
N ILE A 260 5.24 7.14 -22.64
CA ILE A 260 4.21 6.70 -23.59
C ILE A 260 4.62 5.40 -24.30
N GLU A 261 5.88 5.28 -24.73
CA GLU A 261 6.39 4.04 -25.33
C GLU A 261 6.25 2.82 -24.39
N GLU A 262 6.49 3.02 -23.09
CA GLU A 262 6.27 1.98 -22.07
C GLU A 262 4.79 1.65 -21.91
N LEU A 263 3.91 2.66 -21.87
CA LEU A 263 2.46 2.45 -21.75
C LEU A 263 1.89 1.69 -22.94
N VAL A 264 2.29 2.03 -24.17
CA VAL A 264 1.82 1.32 -25.38
C VAL A 264 2.22 -0.16 -25.35
N LYS A 265 3.47 -0.47 -24.96
CA LYS A 265 3.91 -1.88 -24.82
C LYS A 265 3.14 -2.61 -23.73
N TYR A 266 2.82 -1.92 -22.63
CA TYR A 266 2.02 -2.50 -21.56
C TYR A 266 0.55 -2.70 -21.99
N ASP A 267 -0.01 -1.77 -22.77
CA ASP A 267 -1.37 -1.84 -23.30
C ASP A 267 -1.56 -3.07 -24.19
N GLU A 268 -0.61 -3.36 -25.09
CA GLU A 268 -0.66 -4.56 -25.94
C GLU A 268 -0.75 -5.85 -25.09
N LEU A 269 0.04 -5.94 -24.02
CA LEU A 269 0.02 -7.09 -23.12
C LEU A 269 -1.28 -7.15 -22.30
N LEU A 270 -1.72 -6.01 -21.78
CA LEU A 270 -2.93 -5.90 -20.97
C LEU A 270 -4.17 -6.24 -21.80
N GLN A 271 -4.25 -5.75 -23.05
CA GLN A 271 -5.30 -6.10 -24.00
C GLN A 271 -5.37 -7.61 -24.23
N HIS A 272 -4.24 -8.23 -24.59
CA HIS A 272 -4.19 -9.67 -24.86
C HIS A 272 -4.64 -10.51 -23.64
N LYS A 273 -4.28 -10.09 -22.42
CA LYS A 273 -4.70 -10.76 -21.18
C LYS A 273 -6.15 -10.45 -20.80
N ALA A 274 -6.64 -9.25 -21.08
CA ALA A 274 -8.04 -8.88 -20.88
C ALA A 274 -8.97 -9.69 -21.79
N ASP A 275 -8.58 -9.92 -23.05
CA ASP A 275 -9.33 -10.74 -24.01
C ASP A 275 -9.46 -12.20 -23.58
N GLN A 276 -8.52 -12.69 -22.75
CA GLN A 276 -8.58 -14.04 -22.17
C GLN A 276 -9.61 -14.17 -21.04
N MET A 277 -10.13 -13.05 -20.50
CA MET A 277 -11.12 -13.05 -19.41
C MET A 277 -10.70 -13.96 -18.25
N ILE A 278 -9.45 -13.82 -17.81
CA ILE A 278 -8.82 -14.69 -16.82
C ILE A 278 -9.69 -14.73 -15.55
N GLU A 279 -10.05 -15.93 -15.12
CA GLU A 279 -10.68 -16.16 -13.82
C GLU A 279 -9.65 -16.74 -12.83
N ILE A 280 -9.81 -16.40 -11.56
CA ILE A 280 -9.00 -16.93 -10.46
C ILE A 280 -9.87 -17.79 -9.56
N ASP A 281 -9.26 -18.72 -8.85
CA ASP A 281 -9.90 -19.51 -7.79
C ASP A 281 -9.05 -19.34 -6.53
N LEU A 282 -9.60 -18.77 -5.46
CA LEU A 282 -8.81 -18.54 -4.24
C LEU A 282 -8.26 -19.85 -3.64
N ASP A 283 -8.89 -21.00 -3.89
CA ASP A 283 -8.45 -22.31 -3.40
C ASP A 283 -7.18 -22.83 -4.10
N ASP A 284 -6.88 -22.37 -5.32
CA ASP A 284 -5.60 -22.64 -6.01
C ASP A 284 -4.41 -21.99 -5.28
N GLY A 285 -4.69 -21.02 -4.39
CA GLY A 285 -3.71 -20.26 -3.65
C GLY A 285 -3.07 -19.12 -4.46
N VAL A 286 -2.43 -18.20 -3.73
CA VAL A 286 -1.95 -16.93 -4.31
C VAL A 286 -0.97 -17.14 -5.46
N LYS A 287 0.01 -18.05 -5.32
CA LYS A 287 1.09 -18.20 -6.31
C LYS A 287 0.56 -18.65 -7.67
N VAL A 288 -0.29 -19.68 -7.69
CA VAL A 288 -0.87 -20.23 -8.92
C VAL A 288 -1.71 -19.18 -9.63
N ASN A 289 -2.53 -18.42 -8.90
CA ASN A 289 -3.31 -17.35 -9.52
C ASN A 289 -2.46 -16.18 -9.99
N TYR A 290 -1.43 -15.80 -9.22
CA TYR A 290 -0.55 -14.69 -9.57
C TYR A 290 0.22 -14.95 -10.88
N GLU A 291 0.65 -16.19 -11.11
CA GLU A 291 1.32 -16.63 -12.34
C GLU A 291 0.45 -16.43 -13.60
N LYS A 292 -0.89 -16.48 -13.49
CA LYS A 292 -1.80 -16.22 -14.62
C LYS A 292 -1.61 -14.81 -15.19
N PHE A 293 -1.16 -13.87 -14.37
CA PHE A 293 -0.93 -12.45 -14.71
C PHE A 293 0.53 -12.14 -15.06
N GLU A 294 1.35 -13.15 -15.35
CA GLU A 294 2.75 -12.94 -15.73
C GLU A 294 2.91 -11.84 -16.79
N GLY A 295 3.85 -10.93 -16.53
CA GLY A 295 4.14 -9.76 -17.35
C GLY A 295 3.29 -8.52 -17.03
N LEU A 296 2.12 -8.68 -16.39
CA LEU A 296 1.28 -7.55 -15.97
C LEU A 296 1.53 -7.09 -14.54
N VAL A 297 1.89 -8.02 -13.67
CA VAL A 297 2.07 -7.78 -12.23
C VAL A 297 3.55 -7.76 -11.84
N GLY A 298 3.87 -7.04 -10.77
CA GLY A 298 5.23 -6.96 -10.23
C GLY A 298 5.74 -8.31 -9.73
N LYS A 299 7.05 -8.50 -9.60
CA LYS A 299 7.62 -9.79 -9.15
C LYS A 299 7.40 -10.01 -7.65
N ILE A 300 7.15 -11.27 -7.26
CA ILE A 300 6.96 -11.70 -5.85
C ILE A 300 8.06 -12.64 -5.36
#